data_AF-A0A142JHR5-F1
#
_entry.id   AF-A0A142JHR5-F1
#
_cell.length_a   1.000
_cell.length_b   1.000
_cell.length_c   1.000
_cell.angle_alpha   90.00
_cell.angle_beta   90.00
_cell.angle_gamma   90.00
#
_symmetry.space_group_name_H-M   'P 1'
#
loop_
_entity.id
_entity.type
_entity.pdbx_description
1 polymer ?
#
loop_
_entity_poly.entity_id
_entity_poly.type
_entity_poly.pdbx_seq_one_letter_code
_entity_poly.pdbx_strand_id
1 'polypeptide(L)'
;MVHAQVFGLVADMAPMTKFFDKKLEEELGTGAALQIAGMAAELGARIETYNALQKANGMPTLDEEWEEAEDYVRQMVARGEARREDYPDLFEDEIPDAEGE
;
A
#
# COMPACT_ATOMS: atom_id res chain seq x y z
N MET A 1 40.16 -35.37 49.41
CA MET A 1 39.08 -34.49 48.94
C MET A 1 39.74 -33.32 48.24
N VAL A 2 39.64 -33.27 46.91
CA VAL A 2 40.38 -32.34 46.04
C VAL A 2 39.39 -31.28 45.51
N HIS A 3 39.79 -30.01 45.64
CA HIS A 3 39.58 -28.85 44.75
C HIS A 3 38.34 -28.86 43.82
N ALA A 4 37.38 -27.96 43.99
CA ALA A 4 37.33 -26.56 43.51
C ALA A 4 36.95 -26.40 42.03
N GLN A 5 35.90 -25.59 41.79
CA GLN A 5 35.53 -24.86 40.53
C GLN A 5 35.20 -25.77 39.33
N VAL A 6 34.11 -25.59 38.56
CA VAL A 6 33.73 -24.44 37.74
C VAL A 6 32.21 -24.52 37.50
N PHE A 7 31.43 -23.72 38.21
CA PHE A 7 30.05 -23.40 37.83
C PHE A 7 29.99 -21.89 37.66
N GLY A 8 29.97 -21.42 36.42
CA GLY A 8 29.79 -19.99 36.14
C GLY A 8 30.46 -19.52 34.87
N LEU A 9 29.95 -19.91 33.69
CA LEU A 9 30.22 -19.14 32.47
C LEU A 9 29.23 -19.36 31.30
N VAL A 10 27.92 -19.57 31.54
CA VAL A 10 26.97 -19.69 30.40
C VAL A 10 25.61 -19.00 30.63
N ALA A 11 25.47 -18.11 31.61
CA ALA A 11 24.16 -17.56 31.97
C ALA A 11 24.02 -16.04 31.77
N ASP A 12 24.79 -15.42 30.87
CA ASP A 12 24.71 -13.96 30.68
C ASP A 12 24.86 -13.51 29.21
N MET A 13 24.11 -14.13 28.30
CA MET A 13 24.01 -13.68 26.89
C MET A 13 22.57 -13.51 26.37
N ALA A 14 21.56 -13.51 27.26
CA ALA A 14 20.15 -13.57 26.85
C ALA A 14 19.28 -12.29 27.02
N PRO A 15 19.80 -11.05 27.13
CA PRO A 15 18.95 -9.86 26.94
C PRO A 15 19.18 -9.12 25.63
N MET A 16 20.27 -9.36 24.88
CA MET A 16 20.55 -8.58 23.65
C MET A 16 19.63 -8.93 22.47
N THR A 17 19.29 -10.21 22.26
CA THR A 17 18.61 -10.62 21.01
C THR A 17 17.25 -9.95 20.78
N LYS A 18 16.45 -9.72 21.83
CA LYS A 18 15.13 -9.08 21.70
C LYS A 18 15.17 -7.57 21.48
N PHE A 19 16.19 -6.89 22.02
CA PHE A 19 16.37 -5.44 21.84
C PHE A 19 16.97 -5.11 20.48
N PHE A 20 17.86 -5.97 19.95
CA PHE A 20 18.35 -5.82 18.59
C PHE A 20 17.26 -6.09 17.55
N ASP A 21 16.33 -7.01 17.79
CA ASP A 21 15.21 -7.30 16.87
C ASP A 21 14.34 -6.06 16.61
N LYS A 22 13.81 -5.43 17.67
CA LYS A 22 12.89 -4.29 17.50
C LYS A 22 13.54 -3.07 16.85
N LYS A 23 14.79 -2.76 17.22
CA LYS A 23 15.54 -1.64 16.62
C LYS A 23 15.91 -1.92 15.17
N LEU A 24 16.25 -3.16 14.86
CA LEU A 24 16.52 -3.60 13.50
C LEU A 24 15.25 -3.59 12.64
N GLU A 25 14.11 -4.02 13.19
CA GLU A 25 12.79 -3.93 12.54
C GLU A 25 12.38 -2.48 12.27
N GLU A 26 12.57 -1.57 13.23
CA GLU A 26 12.30 -0.14 13.05
C GLU A 26 13.23 0.49 11.99
N GLU A 27 14.52 0.14 11.98
CA GLU A 27 15.48 0.61 10.99
C GLU A 27 15.21 0.03 9.59
N LEU A 28 14.86 -1.26 9.48
CA LEU A 28 14.46 -1.91 8.23
C LEU A 28 13.12 -1.36 7.72
N GLY A 29 12.14 -1.15 8.59
CA GLY A 29 10.85 -0.55 8.25
C GLY A 29 11.01 0.89 7.75
N THR A 30 11.87 1.68 8.40
CA THR A 30 12.18 3.05 7.95
C THR A 30 12.91 3.04 6.61
N GLY A 31 13.85 2.11 6.40
CA GLY A 31 14.56 1.94 5.13
C GLY A 31 13.64 1.56 3.98
N ALA A 32 12.74 0.60 4.21
CA ALA A 32 11.72 0.19 3.24
C ALA A 32 10.74 1.32 2.93
N ALA A 33 10.26 2.04 3.95
CA ALA A 33 9.38 3.18 3.77
C ALA A 33 10.03 4.29 2.93
N LEU A 34 11.32 4.58 3.14
CA LEU A 34 12.05 5.57 2.36
C LEU A 34 12.20 5.15 0.89
N GLN A 35 12.46 3.85 0.63
CA GLN A 35 12.52 3.32 -0.73
C GLN A 35 11.17 3.42 -1.43
N ILE A 36 10.08 3.04 -0.75
CA ILE A 36 8.72 3.15 -1.29
C ILE A 36 8.38 4.62 -1.57
N ALA A 37 8.71 5.53 -0.64
CA ALA A 37 8.49 6.97 -0.84
C ALA A 37 9.28 7.52 -2.04
N GLY A 38 10.53 7.06 -2.23
CA GLY A 38 11.34 7.41 -3.40
C GLY A 38 10.73 6.93 -4.71
N MET A 39 10.28 5.67 -4.76
CA MET A 39 9.60 5.11 -5.94
C MET A 39 8.28 5.83 -6.23
N ALA A 40 7.51 6.16 -5.18
CA ALA A 40 6.25 6.91 -5.31
C ALA A 40 6.48 8.32 -5.87
N ALA A 41 7.52 9.01 -5.38
CA ALA A 41 7.89 10.34 -5.89
C ALA A 41 8.31 10.29 -7.37
N GLU A 42 9.08 9.28 -7.77
CA GLU A 42 9.45 9.09 -9.18
C GLU A 42 8.23 8.79 -10.06
N LEU A 43 7.33 7.92 -9.60
CA LEU A 43 6.11 7.59 -10.31
C LEU A 43 5.22 8.83 -10.47
N GLY A 44 5.04 9.62 -9.42
CA GLY A 44 4.28 10.87 -9.45
C GLY A 44 4.82 11.85 -10.49
N ALA A 45 6.14 12.08 -10.50
CA ALA A 45 6.77 12.98 -11.49
C ALA A 45 6.58 12.50 -12.95
N ARG A 46 6.59 11.18 -13.17
CA ARG A 46 6.33 10.60 -14.49
C ARG A 46 4.88 10.78 -14.93
N ILE A 47 3.92 10.60 -14.03
CA ILE A 47 2.49 10.84 -14.28
C ILE A 47 2.26 12.31 -14.64
N GLU A 48 2.84 13.25 -13.88
CA GLU A 48 2.75 14.68 -14.19
C GLU A 48 3.32 15.02 -15.56
N THR A 49 4.47 14.45 -15.91
CA THR A 49 5.08 14.63 -17.24
C THR A 49 4.18 14.10 -18.34
N TYR A 50 3.59 12.92 -18.14
CA TYR A 50 2.68 12.31 -19.10
C TYR A 50 1.40 13.15 -19.27
N ASN A 51 0.79 13.59 -18.17
CA ASN A 51 -0.38 14.46 -18.18
C ASN A 51 -0.09 15.81 -18.87
N ALA A 52 1.11 16.36 -18.69
CA ALA A 52 1.53 17.57 -19.39
C ALA A 52 1.66 17.35 -20.91
N LEU A 53 2.18 16.19 -21.34
CA LEU A 53 2.27 15.82 -22.76
C LEU A 53 0.88 15.57 -23.37
N GLN A 54 -0.01 14.86 -22.66
CA GLN A 54 -1.41 14.66 -23.05
C GLN A 54 -2.08 16.03 -23.31
N LYS A 55 -2.02 16.94 -22.33
CA LYS A 55 -2.57 18.30 -22.44
C LYS A 55 -1.98 19.08 -23.61
N ALA A 56 -0.67 18.99 -23.83
CA ALA A 56 -0.02 19.66 -24.97
C ALA A 56 -0.49 19.13 -26.33
N ASN A 57 -0.85 17.85 -26.39
CA ASN A 57 -1.40 17.19 -27.58
C ASN A 57 -2.92 17.33 -27.71
N GLY A 58 -3.59 18.02 -26.77
CA GLY A 58 -5.05 18.14 -26.75
C GLY A 58 -5.78 16.84 -26.40
N MET A 59 -5.08 15.91 -25.73
CA MET A 59 -5.63 14.65 -25.24
C MET A 59 -5.95 14.78 -23.73
N PRO A 60 -6.96 14.04 -23.22
CA PRO A 60 -7.28 14.03 -21.79
C PRO A 60 -6.12 13.49 -20.96
N THR A 61 -6.04 13.92 -19.72
CA THR A 61 -5.11 13.39 -18.72
C THR A 61 -5.55 12.02 -18.21
N LEU A 62 -4.65 11.31 -17.53
CA LEU A 62 -4.99 10.01 -16.92
C LEU A 62 -6.15 10.12 -15.94
N ASP A 63 -6.26 11.21 -15.18
CA ASP A 63 -7.34 11.42 -14.23
C ASP A 63 -8.67 11.64 -14.95
N GLU A 64 -8.67 12.42 -16.04
CA GLU A 64 -9.85 12.67 -16.87
C GLU A 64 -10.31 11.38 -17.60
N GLU A 65 -9.36 10.56 -18.09
CA GLU A 65 -9.66 9.25 -18.68
C GLU A 65 -10.26 8.30 -17.64
N TRP A 66 -9.77 8.35 -16.40
CA TRP A 66 -10.29 7.53 -15.31
C TRP A 66 -11.73 7.93 -14.97
N GLU A 67 -12.01 9.22 -14.79
CA GLU A 67 -13.37 9.74 -14.53
C GLU A 67 -14.35 9.34 -15.65
N GLU A 68 -13.95 9.44 -16.92
CA GLU A 68 -14.78 9.02 -18.05
C GLU A 68 -15.07 7.51 -18.01
N ALA A 69 -14.07 6.69 -17.63
CA ALA A 69 -14.24 5.25 -17.49
C ALA A 69 -15.20 4.90 -16.33
N GLU A 70 -15.11 5.58 -15.20
CA GLU A 70 -16.05 5.40 -14.08
C GLU A 70 -17.49 5.72 -14.50
N ASP A 71 -17.69 6.85 -15.16
CA ASP A 71 -19.01 7.26 -15.64
C ASP A 71 -19.56 6.31 -16.71
N TYR A 72 -18.69 5.77 -17.56
CA TYR A 72 -19.06 4.73 -18.51
C TYR A 72 -19.59 3.47 -17.80
N VAL A 73 -18.91 3.02 -16.75
CA VAL A 73 -19.37 1.87 -15.94
C VAL A 73 -20.69 2.19 -15.23
N ARG A 74 -20.85 3.39 -14.65
CA ARG A 74 -22.13 3.83 -14.05
C ARG A 74 -23.28 3.76 -15.04
N GLN A 75 -23.04 4.16 -16.30
CA GLN A 75 -24.04 4.06 -17.35
C GLN A 75 -24.34 2.61 -17.75
N MET A 76 -23.35 1.71 -17.80
CA MET A 76 -23.57 0.28 -18.07
C MET A 76 -24.46 -0.34 -17.01
N VAL A 77 -24.22 -0.04 -15.73
CA VAL A 77 -25.06 -0.47 -14.63
C VAL A 77 -26.48 0.10 -14.75
N ALA A 78 -26.61 1.40 -15.05
CA ALA A 78 -27.91 2.04 -15.23
C ALA A 78 -28.73 1.44 -16.39
N ARG A 79 -28.05 0.93 -17.44
CA ARG A 79 -28.65 0.21 -18.57
C ARG A 79 -28.94 -1.27 -18.27
N GLY A 80 -28.46 -1.80 -17.14
CA GLY A 80 -28.56 -3.21 -16.78
C GLY A 80 -27.61 -4.13 -17.54
N GLU A 81 -26.58 -3.57 -18.19
CA GLU A 81 -25.56 -4.31 -18.96
C GLU A 81 -24.45 -4.88 -18.05
N ALA A 82 -24.29 -4.32 -16.85
CA ALA A 82 -23.39 -4.80 -15.81
C ALA A 82 -24.07 -4.76 -14.43
N ARG A 83 -23.55 -5.53 -13.47
CA ARG A 83 -24.03 -5.50 -12.09
C ARG A 83 -23.16 -4.58 -11.24
N ARG A 84 -23.76 -3.98 -10.20
CA ARG A 84 -23.03 -3.14 -9.23
C ARG A 84 -21.97 -3.95 -8.51
N GLU A 85 -22.29 -5.19 -8.17
CA GLU A 85 -21.39 -6.13 -7.48
C GLU A 85 -20.10 -6.42 -8.25
N ASP A 86 -20.09 -6.21 -9.57
CA ASP A 86 -18.89 -6.41 -10.40
C ASP A 86 -17.89 -5.25 -10.26
N TYR A 87 -18.30 -4.12 -9.67
CA TYR A 87 -17.52 -2.89 -9.52
C TYR A 87 -17.69 -2.29 -8.11
N PRO A 88 -17.31 -3.03 -7.05
CA PRO A 88 -17.55 -2.61 -5.66
C PRO A 88 -16.99 -1.21 -5.39
N ASP A 89 -15.74 -0.95 -5.79
CA ASP A 89 -15.01 0.31 -5.56
C ASP A 89 -15.74 1.56 -6.12
N LEU A 90 -16.56 1.42 -7.17
CA LEU A 90 -17.29 2.53 -7.79
C LEU A 90 -18.63 2.83 -7.13
N PHE A 91 -19.13 1.91 -6.30
CA PHE A 91 -20.45 1.98 -5.69
C PHE A 91 -20.43 1.71 -4.18
N GLU A 92 -19.26 1.69 -3.52
CA GLU A 92 -19.15 1.41 -2.07
C GLU A 92 -20.07 2.31 -1.23
N ASP A 93 -20.25 3.58 -1.62
CA ASP A 93 -21.12 4.55 -0.94
C ASP A 93 -22.63 4.31 -1.18
N GLU A 94 -22.99 3.44 -2.13
CA GLU A 94 -24.37 3.11 -2.52
C GLU A 94 -24.76 1.66 -2.22
N ILE A 95 -23.89 0.86 -1.58
CA ILE A 95 -24.27 -0.45 -1.09
C ILE A 95 -24.98 -0.21 0.25
N PRO A 96 -26.33 -0.25 0.32
CA PRO A 96 -27.00 -0.24 1.61
C PRO A 96 -26.49 -1.44 2.40
N ASP A 97 -26.05 -1.18 3.63
CA ASP A 97 -25.51 -2.13 4.58
C ASP A 97 -25.86 -3.58 4.22
N ALA A 98 -24.85 -4.37 3.85
CA ALA A 98 -24.96 -5.83 3.80
C ALA A 98 -25.07 -6.43 5.23
N GLU A 99 -25.79 -5.75 6.13
CA GLU A 99 -26.21 -6.21 7.45
C GLU A 99 -27.74 -6.15 7.51
N GLY A 100 -28.39 -7.19 6.99
CA GLY A 100 -29.84 -7.16 6.91
C GLY A 100 -30.53 -8.44 6.47
N GLU A 101 -30.00 -9.64 6.73
CA GLU A 101 -30.80 -10.89 6.91
C GLU A 101 -30.13 -11.85 7.88
#